data_AF-A0A2V9YFW3-F1
#
_entry.id   AF-A0A2V9YFW3-F1
#
_cell.length_a   1.000
_cell.length_b   1.000
_cell.length_c   1.000
_cell.angle_alpha   90.00
_cell.angle_beta   90.00
_cell.angle_gamma   90.00
#
_symmetry.space_group_name_H-M   'P 1'
#
loop_
_entity.id
_entity.type
_entity.pdbx_description
1 polymer ?
#
loop_
_entity_poly.entity_id
_entity_poly.type
_entity_poly.pdbx_seq_one_letter_code
_entity_poly.pdbx_strand_id
1 'polypeptide(L)'
;PVLEKPSEPVTSFDGELQRLVEDMFESMYAAHGVGLAAPQIGVCKRLAVVDITFREDPDAKLVLVNPEIIHTEGRQTQNEGCLSIPEFREPVTRPRKVTIRAQDVSGYFFEKTGEELLARAFLHETDHLNGKLYIHHLSTLKRD
;
A
#
# COMPACT_ATOMS: atom_id res chain seq x y z
N PRO A 1 -10.51 -11.39 10.55
CA PRO A 1 -10.38 -9.91 10.60
C PRO A 1 -10.37 -9.34 9.16
N VAL A 2 -10.77 -8.09 8.92
CA VAL A 2 -10.74 -7.48 7.56
C VAL A 2 -9.32 -7.48 6.97
N LEU A 3 -8.33 -7.25 7.83
CA LEU A 3 -6.88 -7.23 7.49
C LEU A 3 -6.29 -8.55 6.98
N GLU A 4 -6.96 -9.68 7.21
CA GLU A 4 -6.46 -11.03 6.87
C GLU A 4 -7.28 -11.70 5.77
N LYS A 5 -8.12 -10.92 5.08
CA LYS A 5 -8.94 -11.40 3.96
C LYS A 5 -8.59 -10.60 2.70
N PRO A 6 -8.56 -11.25 1.51
CA PRO A 6 -8.45 -10.53 0.26
C PRO A 6 -9.59 -9.51 0.11
N SER A 7 -9.24 -8.29 -0.29
CA SER A 7 -10.20 -7.22 -0.50
C SER A 7 -10.96 -7.38 -1.82
N GLU A 8 -12.17 -6.83 -1.89
CA GLU A 8 -13.02 -6.93 -3.08
C GLU A 8 -12.61 -5.90 -4.15
N PRO A 9 -12.63 -6.26 -5.45
CA PRO A 9 -12.35 -5.32 -6.53
C PRO A 9 -13.26 -4.09 -6.50
N VAL A 10 -12.70 -2.93 -6.79
CA VAL A 10 -13.48 -1.71 -7.01
C VAL A 10 -14.05 -1.74 -8.42
N THR A 11 -15.37 -1.60 -8.54
CA THR A 11 -16.09 -1.62 -9.83
C THR A 11 -16.82 -0.31 -10.14
N SER A 12 -17.05 0.54 -9.13
CA SER A 12 -17.64 1.88 -9.28
C SER A 12 -16.60 2.96 -9.00
N PHE A 13 -16.46 3.89 -9.93
CA PHE A 13 -15.53 5.03 -9.89
C PHE A 13 -16.33 6.32 -9.79
N ASP A 14 -16.94 6.53 -8.63
CA ASP A 14 -17.90 7.61 -8.36
C ASP A 14 -17.40 8.56 -7.26
N GLY A 15 -18.26 9.51 -6.86
CA GLY A 15 -17.94 10.46 -5.81
C GLY A 15 -17.77 9.83 -4.42
N GLU A 16 -18.27 8.62 -4.16
CA GLU A 16 -18.00 7.91 -2.91
C GLU A 16 -16.57 7.38 -2.89
N LEU A 17 -16.08 6.86 -4.01
CA LEU A 17 -14.68 6.47 -4.14
C LEU A 17 -13.74 7.67 -3.94
N GLN A 18 -14.07 8.82 -4.53
CA GLN A 18 -13.27 10.04 -4.40
C GLN A 18 -13.17 10.51 -2.94
N ARG A 19 -14.31 10.59 -2.23
CA ARG A 19 -14.33 10.94 -0.80
C ARG A 19 -13.52 9.95 0.04
N LEU A 20 -13.66 8.66 -0.20
CA LEU A 20 -12.89 7.64 0.51
C LEU A 20 -11.38 7.81 0.30
N VAL A 21 -10.94 8.14 -0.91
CA VAL A 21 -9.52 8.41 -1.21
C VAL A 21 -9.01 9.62 -0.42
N GLU A 22 -9.80 10.69 -0.34
CA GLU A 22 -9.47 11.89 0.43
C GLU A 22 -9.32 11.55 1.93
N ASP A 23 -10.31 10.87 2.52
CA ASP A 23 -10.30 10.42 3.92
C ASP A 23 -9.10 9.51 4.22
N MET A 24 -8.75 8.62 3.29
CA MET A 24 -7.60 7.73 3.41
C MET A 24 -6.28 8.51 3.42
N PHE A 25 -6.12 9.51 2.55
CA PHE A 25 -4.94 10.38 2.60
C PHE A 25 -4.87 11.11 3.93
N GLU A 26 -5.96 11.75 4.37
CA GLU A 26 -6.00 12.47 5.65
C GLU A 26 -5.59 11.57 6.82
N SER A 27 -6.16 10.36 6.88
CA SER A 27 -5.85 9.35 7.90
C SER A 27 -4.38 8.91 7.85
N MET A 28 -3.86 8.64 6.65
CA MET A 28 -2.46 8.27 6.42
C MET A 28 -1.51 9.33 6.97
N TYR A 29 -1.77 10.62 6.65
CA TYR A 29 -0.95 11.72 7.11
C TYR A 29 -1.05 11.96 8.61
N ALA A 30 -2.25 11.86 9.20
CA ALA A 30 -2.44 11.98 10.65
C ALA A 30 -1.64 10.92 11.42
N ALA A 31 -1.53 9.72 10.84
CA ALA A 31 -0.76 8.61 11.40
C ALA A 31 0.74 8.65 11.04
N HIS A 32 1.23 9.71 10.38
CA HIS A 32 2.62 9.85 9.93
C HIS A 32 3.09 8.68 9.03
N GLY A 33 2.17 8.14 8.22
CA GLY A 33 2.43 7.08 7.24
C GLY A 33 2.75 7.61 5.85
N VAL A 34 3.33 6.75 5.03
CA VAL A 34 3.61 6.98 3.59
C VAL A 34 2.75 6.13 2.66
N GLY A 35 1.93 5.25 3.24
CA GLY A 35 0.98 4.37 2.56
C GLY A 35 -0.16 3.98 3.49
N LEU A 36 -1.34 3.75 2.91
CA LEU A 36 -2.51 3.23 3.61
C LEU A 36 -3.41 2.44 2.66
N ALA A 37 -3.69 1.19 2.99
CA ALA A 37 -4.66 0.35 2.32
C ALA A 37 -6.02 0.39 3.02
N ALA A 38 -7.11 0.38 2.24
CA ALA A 38 -8.49 0.48 2.75
C ALA A 38 -8.85 -0.56 3.84
N PRO A 39 -8.35 -1.83 3.80
CA PRO A 39 -8.57 -2.79 4.87
C PRO A 39 -8.07 -2.34 6.25
N GLN A 40 -7.06 -1.47 6.31
CA GLN A 40 -6.50 -0.95 7.56
C GLN A 40 -7.45 -0.01 8.30
N ILE A 41 -8.42 0.57 7.58
CA ILE A 41 -9.52 1.36 8.14
C ILE A 41 -10.84 0.60 8.10
N GLY A 42 -10.80 -0.73 7.95
CA GLY A 42 -11.99 -1.58 8.00
C GLY A 42 -12.80 -1.64 6.70
N VAL A 43 -12.30 -1.07 5.60
CA VAL A 43 -13.00 -1.04 4.30
C VAL A 43 -12.46 -2.15 3.40
N CYS A 44 -13.32 -3.11 3.05
CA CYS A 44 -12.95 -4.28 2.24
C CYS A 44 -12.93 -3.98 0.73
N LYS A 45 -12.15 -2.98 0.30
CA LYS A 45 -11.98 -2.61 -1.12
C LYS A 45 -10.51 -2.70 -1.53
N ARG A 46 -10.24 -3.13 -2.78
CA ARG A 46 -8.89 -3.13 -3.38
C ARG A 46 -8.44 -1.71 -3.73
N LEU A 47 -8.17 -0.92 -2.70
CA LEU A 47 -7.81 0.48 -2.79
C LEU A 47 -6.68 0.77 -1.79
N ALA A 48 -5.62 1.43 -2.28
CA ALA A 48 -4.58 1.99 -1.43
C ALA A 48 -4.19 3.39 -1.89
N VAL A 49 -3.66 4.18 -0.96
CA VAL A 49 -3.05 5.48 -1.22
C VAL A 49 -1.58 5.44 -0.81
N VAL A 50 -0.71 6.11 -1.57
CA VAL A 50 0.73 6.19 -1.30
C VAL A 50 1.21 7.62 -1.53
N ASP A 51 2.03 8.12 -0.61
CA ASP A 51 2.79 9.36 -0.77
C ASP A 51 4.09 9.25 0.05
N ILE A 52 5.20 9.03 -0.66
CA ILE A 52 6.52 8.88 -0.03
C ILE A 52 7.24 10.20 0.23
N THR A 53 6.70 11.33 -0.23
CA THR A 53 7.26 12.68 0.01
C THR A 53 6.55 13.39 1.15
N PHE A 54 5.51 12.78 1.73
CA PHE A 54 4.78 13.31 2.88
C PHE A 54 4.29 14.75 2.66
N ARG A 55 3.55 14.98 1.57
CA ARG A 55 3.03 16.28 1.12
C ARG A 55 4.07 17.29 0.65
N GLU A 56 5.37 16.94 0.58
CA GLU A 56 6.38 17.84 0.01
C GLU A 56 6.21 18.00 -1.51
N ASP A 57 5.75 16.95 -2.19
CA ASP A 57 5.48 16.95 -3.63
C ASP A 57 4.03 16.52 -3.91
N PRO A 58 3.14 17.44 -4.33
CA PRO A 58 1.76 17.12 -4.71
C PRO A 58 1.65 16.06 -5.81
N ASP A 59 2.63 16.00 -6.73
CA ASP A 59 2.63 15.07 -7.86
C ASP A 59 3.10 13.65 -7.45
N ALA A 60 3.58 13.49 -6.21
CA ALA A 60 3.97 12.20 -5.66
C ALA A 60 2.80 11.38 -5.11
N LYS A 61 1.60 11.97 -4.95
CA LYS A 61 0.42 11.27 -4.46
C LYS A 61 -0.05 10.24 -5.48
N LEU A 62 -0.22 9.00 -5.02
CA LEU A 62 -0.67 7.89 -5.86
C LEU A 62 -1.94 7.28 -5.27
N VAL A 63 -2.96 7.16 -6.12
CA VAL A 63 -4.15 6.37 -5.85
C VAL A 63 -4.02 5.06 -6.61
N LEU A 64 -4.05 3.96 -5.88
CA LEU A 64 -3.84 2.62 -6.41
C LEU A 64 -5.15 1.84 -6.29
N VAL A 65 -6.01 1.95 -7.31
CA VAL A 65 -7.25 1.17 -7.39
C VAL A 65 -6.96 -0.14 -8.13
N ASN A 66 -7.45 -1.27 -7.58
CA ASN A 66 -7.24 -2.60 -8.14
C ASN A 66 -5.77 -2.92 -8.53
N PRO A 67 -4.77 -2.61 -7.69
CA PRO A 67 -3.38 -2.72 -8.09
C PRO A 67 -2.92 -4.17 -8.27
N GLU A 68 -1.97 -4.34 -9.17
CA GLU A 68 -1.25 -5.58 -9.45
C GLU A 68 0.25 -5.30 -9.65
N ILE A 69 1.09 -6.12 -9.01
CA ILE A 69 2.54 -6.07 -9.20
C ILE A 69 2.87 -6.85 -10.47
N ILE A 70 3.32 -6.16 -11.53
CA ILE A 70 3.58 -6.76 -12.84
C ILE A 70 5.06 -7.03 -13.11
N HIS A 71 5.96 -6.38 -12.36
CA HIS A 71 7.40 -6.62 -12.47
C HIS A 71 8.11 -6.35 -11.14
N THR A 72 9.16 -7.12 -10.85
CA THR A 72 10.03 -6.94 -9.69
C THR A 72 11.48 -7.23 -10.04
N GLU A 73 12.40 -6.43 -9.51
CA GLU A 73 13.84 -6.57 -9.75
C GLU A 73 14.66 -6.24 -8.49
N GLY A 74 15.79 -6.92 -8.33
CA GLY A 74 16.77 -6.66 -7.28
C GLY A 74 16.27 -7.03 -5.87
N ARG A 75 17.05 -6.65 -4.84
CA ARG A 75 16.74 -6.90 -3.43
C ARG A 75 17.21 -5.72 -2.58
N GLN A 76 16.45 -5.42 -1.52
CA GLN A 76 16.78 -4.42 -0.51
C GLN A 76 16.30 -4.90 0.87
N THR A 77 17.05 -4.59 1.93
CA THR A 77 16.66 -4.86 3.31
C THR A 77 16.63 -3.55 4.07
N GLN A 78 15.47 -3.21 4.63
CA GLN A 78 15.25 -2.00 5.43
C GLN A 78 14.21 -2.31 6.50
N ASN A 79 14.17 -1.49 7.55
CA ASN A 79 13.12 -1.58 8.56
C ASN A 79 11.77 -1.23 7.94
N GLU A 80 10.79 -2.11 8.12
CA GLU A 80 9.41 -1.92 7.67
C GLU A 80 8.52 -1.82 8.92
N GLY A 81 7.60 -0.86 8.91
CA GLY A 81 6.56 -0.70 9.93
C GLY A 81 5.18 -0.69 9.26
N CYS A 82 4.13 -0.79 10.06
CA CYS A 82 2.76 -0.77 9.57
C CYS A 82 1.88 0.02 10.53
N LEU A 83 0.97 0.86 10.01
CA LEU A 83 0.03 1.60 10.83
C LEU A 83 -0.92 0.68 11.62
N SER A 84 -1.13 -0.55 11.15
CA SER A 84 -1.90 -1.58 11.85
C SER A 84 -1.10 -2.32 12.93
N ILE A 85 0.23 -2.13 13.01
CA ILE A 85 1.13 -2.76 13.98
C ILE A 85 2.18 -1.71 14.44
N PRO A 86 1.76 -0.65 15.16
CA PRO A 86 2.58 0.54 15.39
C PRO A 86 3.85 0.29 16.21
N GLU A 87 3.80 -0.66 17.15
CA GLU A 87 4.89 -0.97 18.08
C GLU A 87 6.00 -1.86 17.47
N PHE A 88 5.84 -2.31 16.22
CA PHE A 88 6.72 -3.29 15.63
C PHE A 88 7.35 -2.77 14.34
N ARG A 89 8.68 -2.76 14.30
CA ARG A 89 9.48 -2.42 13.12
C ARG A 89 10.64 -3.37 13.00
N GLU A 90 10.66 -4.15 11.93
CA GLU A 90 11.69 -5.17 11.71
C GLU A 90 12.32 -5.03 10.31
N PRO A 91 13.58 -5.44 10.13
CA PRO A 91 14.19 -5.51 8.81
C PRO A 91 13.49 -6.56 7.94
N VAL A 92 12.92 -6.12 6.82
CA VAL A 92 12.27 -6.98 5.82
C VAL A 92 12.98 -6.85 4.48
N THR A 93 13.34 -7.99 3.89
CA THR A 93 13.89 -8.02 2.54
C THR A 93 12.77 -8.01 1.49
N ARG A 94 12.79 -7.01 0.60
CA ARG A 94 11.84 -6.84 -0.51
C ARG A 94 12.61 -6.65 -1.83
N PRO A 95 11.97 -6.84 -3.00
CA PRO A 95 12.50 -6.32 -4.27
C PRO A 95 12.89 -4.83 -4.18
N ARG A 96 13.98 -4.45 -4.85
CA ARG A 96 14.47 -3.05 -4.85
C ARG A 96 13.69 -2.18 -5.81
N LYS A 97 13.21 -2.75 -6.92
CA LYS A 97 12.47 -2.08 -7.97
C LYS A 97 11.21 -2.86 -8.29
N VAL A 98 10.10 -2.15 -8.46
CA VAL A 98 8.77 -2.73 -8.63
C VAL A 98 8.01 -1.91 -9.66
N THR A 99 7.38 -2.57 -10.62
CA THR A 99 6.39 -1.95 -11.50
C THR A 99 5.01 -2.43 -11.09
N ILE A 100 4.13 -1.47 -10.82
CA ILE A 100 2.73 -1.69 -10.48
C ILE A 100 1.85 -1.25 -11.64
N ARG A 101 0.82 -2.04 -11.94
CA ARG A 101 -0.32 -1.65 -12.78
C ARG A 101 -1.50 -1.40 -11.87
N ALA A 102 -2.16 -0.26 -12.02
CA ALA A 102 -3.33 0.09 -11.23
C ALA A 102 -4.30 0.93 -12.07
N GLN A 103 -5.47 1.19 -11.52
CA GLN A 103 -6.38 2.22 -12.01
C GLN A 103 -6.28 3.45 -11.11
N ASP A 104 -6.44 4.63 -11.70
CA ASP A 104 -6.60 5.87 -10.94
C ASP A 104 -8.02 6.00 -10.36
N VAL A 105 -8.30 7.11 -9.68
CA VAL A 105 -9.62 7.38 -9.07
C VAL A 105 -10.75 7.51 -10.09
N SER A 106 -10.43 7.72 -11.37
CA SER A 106 -11.38 7.79 -12.49
C SER A 106 -11.51 6.46 -13.25
N GLY A 107 -10.72 5.44 -12.89
CA GLY A 107 -10.73 4.11 -13.50
C GLY A 107 -9.77 3.94 -14.67
N TYR A 108 -8.95 4.94 -15.00
CA TYR A 108 -7.97 4.80 -16.08
C TYR A 108 -6.77 3.97 -15.62
N PHE A 109 -6.38 3.00 -16.44
CA PHE A 109 -5.20 2.20 -16.17
C PHE A 109 -3.92 3.02 -16.35
N PHE A 110 -2.98 2.81 -15.43
CA PHE A 110 -1.62 3.30 -15.55
C PHE A 110 -0.64 2.26 -15.02
N GLU A 111 0.62 2.42 -15.42
CA GLU A 111 1.75 1.67 -14.87
C GLU A 111 2.74 2.65 -14.25
N LYS A 112 3.31 2.29 -13.10
CA LYS A 112 4.34 3.08 -12.44
C LYS A 112 5.44 2.18 -11.91
N THR A 113 6.68 2.56 -12.22
CA THR A 113 7.85 1.92 -11.63
C THR A 113 8.36 2.75 -10.46
N GLY A 114 8.53 2.10 -9.31
CA GLY A 114 9.13 2.66 -8.12
C GLY A 114 10.41 1.91 -7.76
N GLU A 115 11.31 2.62 -7.06
CA GLU A 115 12.51 2.04 -6.46
C GLU A 115 12.51 2.31 -4.95
N GLU A 116 13.30 1.53 -4.23
CA GLU A 116 13.58 1.68 -2.79
C GLU A 116 12.30 1.83 -1.96
N LEU A 117 12.07 3.00 -1.34
CA LEU A 117 10.91 3.23 -0.49
C LEU A 117 9.59 3.12 -1.25
N LEU A 118 9.51 3.64 -2.48
CA LEU A 118 8.30 3.55 -3.29
C LEU A 118 8.01 2.09 -3.69
N ALA A 119 9.05 1.35 -4.07
CA ALA A 119 8.92 -0.09 -4.35
C ALA A 119 8.39 -0.86 -3.14
N ARG A 120 8.90 -0.54 -1.93
CA ARG A 120 8.44 -1.14 -0.68
C ARG A 120 6.98 -0.77 -0.38
N ALA A 121 6.60 0.49 -0.55
CA ALA A 121 5.22 0.94 -0.34
C ALA A 121 4.25 0.18 -1.26
N PHE A 122 4.57 0.04 -2.56
CA PHE A 122 3.74 -0.74 -3.49
C PHE A 122 3.54 -2.18 -3.03
N LEU A 123 4.61 -2.85 -2.59
CA LEU A 123 4.52 -4.23 -2.12
C LEU A 123 3.74 -4.35 -0.81
N HIS A 124 3.97 -3.42 0.13
CA HIS A 124 3.31 -3.41 1.43
C HIS A 124 1.80 -3.20 1.31
N GLU A 125 1.39 -2.15 0.58
CA GLU A 125 -0.03 -1.85 0.42
C GLU A 125 -0.74 -2.95 -0.39
N THR A 126 -0.07 -3.49 -1.43
CA THR A 126 -0.65 -4.61 -2.19
C THR A 126 -0.78 -5.88 -1.34
N ASP A 127 0.14 -6.15 -0.41
CA ASP A 127 0.01 -7.25 0.55
C ASP A 127 -1.24 -7.08 1.43
N HIS A 128 -1.48 -5.87 1.95
CA HIS A 128 -2.70 -5.58 2.72
C HIS A 128 -3.98 -5.89 1.93
N LEU A 129 -4.04 -5.51 0.66
CA LEU A 129 -5.19 -5.81 -0.21
C LEU A 129 -5.38 -7.31 -0.48
N ASN A 130 -4.34 -8.11 -0.25
CA ASN A 130 -4.37 -9.57 -0.36
C ASN A 130 -4.54 -10.27 1.00
N GLY A 131 -4.79 -9.52 2.08
CA GLY A 131 -4.93 -10.07 3.44
C GLY A 131 -3.61 -10.53 4.05
N LYS A 132 -2.47 -9.96 3.62
CA LYS A 132 -1.14 -10.30 4.11
C LYS A 132 -0.55 -9.13 4.88
N LEU A 133 -0.01 -9.43 6.06
CA LEU A 133 0.74 -8.45 6.87
C LEU A 133 2.23 -8.66 6.63
N TYR A 134 3.03 -7.59 6.77
CA TYR A 134 4.46 -7.66 6.49
C TYR A 134 5.20 -8.68 7.38
N ILE A 135 4.71 -8.90 8.60
CA ILE A 135 5.26 -9.87 9.55
C ILE A 135 5.29 -11.30 9.00
N HIS A 136 4.45 -11.62 8.00
CA HIS A 136 4.50 -12.91 7.30
C HIS A 136 5.79 -13.12 6.50
N HIS A 137 6.51 -12.04 6.17
CA HIS A 137 7.81 -12.09 5.49
C HIS A 137 8.99 -12.23 6.46
N LEU A 138 8.75 -12.16 7.77
CA LEU A 138 9.79 -12.42 8.76
C LEU A 138 10.05 -13.93 8.89
N SER A 139 11.26 -14.31 9.28
CA SER A 139 11.55 -15.71 9.60
C SER A 139 10.64 -16.19 10.72
N THR A 140 10.35 -17.49 10.76
CA THR A 140 9.47 -18.09 11.79
C THR A 140 9.97 -17.78 13.21
N LEU A 141 11.29 -17.77 13.41
CA LEU A 141 11.97 -17.38 14.66
C LEU A 141 11.72 -15.95 15.14
N LYS A 142 11.21 -15.07 14.27
CA LYS A 142 10.89 -13.67 14.58
C LYS A 142 9.37 -13.40 14.65
N ARG A 143 8.54 -14.43 14.42
CA ARG A 143 7.07 -14.33 14.47
C ARG A 143 6.47 -14.81 15.79
N ASP A 144 7.22 -15.61 16.55
CA ASP A 144 6.91 -16.04 17.93
C ASP A 144 7.47 -15.03 18.94
#